data_AF-A0A1T1BIW7-F1
#
_entry.id   AF-A0A1T1BIW7-F1
#
_cell.length_a   1.000
_cell.length_b   1.000
_cell.length_c   1.000
_cell.angle_alpha   90.00
_cell.angle_beta   90.00
_cell.angle_gamma   90.00
#
_symmetry.space_group_name_H-M   'P 1'
#
loop_
_entity.id
_entity.type
_entity.pdbx_description
1 polymer ?
#
loop_
_entity_poly.entity_id
_entity_poly.type
_entity_poly.pdbx_seq_one_letter_code
_entity_poly.pdbx_strand_id
1 'polypeptide(L)'
;MNLPIIFLLFQTFENYKLYEQNKVKGLFVQGYADIAGDLYELRQYLLAKIIWDTNTDVEAVTNDFLNGFYGNASPFVKKYLDLLIQNQKKSNRYLNIYTNPIESRNTFLSPEAMDQYDQLISQAEMISKDEPVIAKRILKLRLALEYVYFEQAKFYGKEPHRMYQKNGDSFSVRDNLENRIQDFVKKGSDFGIYELSEDGLSPEEYRIQWNYIAKNNVTKHLGETLKYKFETQPSQNFNAKKERGLNDGIKGYKDINLNWTGWYDENAEISIDCNNIDFNSLQFQCLEDQRHWIFLPKKIILKGFRNQKWEVIKEQKKKQSTENQTTNIKEYKFLNINFHVFDKIKIILIPEQKLPVWRERKNKKPMLMLDEIVLTQK
;
A
#
# COMPACT_ATOMS: atom_id res chain seq x y z
N MET A 1 -0.94 2.68 -12.84
CA MET A 1 -0.08 3.77 -12.38
C MET A 1 -0.85 4.60 -11.38
N ASN A 2 -0.98 4.02 -10.18
CA ASN A 2 -0.56 4.78 -8.99
C ASN A 2 0.67 5.58 -9.36
N LEU A 3 0.67 6.89 -9.11
CA LEU A 3 1.82 7.76 -9.36
C LEU A 3 3.09 6.97 -8.97
N PRO A 4 3.98 6.62 -9.92
CA PRO A 4 5.21 5.92 -9.61
C PRO A 4 6.13 6.94 -8.94
N ILE A 5 5.83 7.20 -7.67
CA ILE A 5 6.40 8.29 -6.89
C ILE A 5 7.91 8.12 -6.82
N ILE A 6 8.44 6.91 -6.96
CA ILE A 6 9.88 6.69 -7.10
C ILE A 6 10.12 5.59 -8.13
N PHE A 7 10.22 5.96 -9.41
CA PHE A 7 10.87 5.12 -10.41
C PHE A 7 12.22 5.75 -10.73
N LEU A 8 13.30 5.10 -10.33
CA LEU A 8 14.65 5.61 -10.53
C LEU A 8 15.06 5.40 -11.99
N LEU A 9 14.82 6.44 -12.80
CA LEU A 9 15.17 6.52 -14.22
C LEU A 9 16.63 6.12 -14.48
N PHE A 10 17.53 6.40 -13.52
CA PHE A 10 18.97 6.21 -13.63
C PHE A 10 19.42 4.78 -13.95
N GLN A 11 18.66 3.75 -13.59
CA GLN A 11 19.03 2.36 -13.89
C GLN A 11 18.78 1.98 -15.36
N THR A 12 17.91 2.70 -16.05
CA THR A 12 17.53 2.36 -17.44
C THR A 12 18.39 3.03 -18.50
N PHE A 13 19.29 3.94 -18.11
CA PHE A 13 20.09 4.72 -19.06
C PHE A 13 21.09 3.89 -19.86
N GLU A 14 21.56 2.78 -19.29
CA GLU A 14 22.45 1.84 -20.00
C GLU A 14 21.79 1.22 -21.24
N ASN A 15 20.44 1.13 -21.26
CA ASN A 15 19.72 0.58 -22.39
C ASN A 15 19.88 1.43 -23.66
N TYR A 16 20.05 2.76 -23.54
CA TYR A 16 20.20 3.62 -24.72
C TYR A 16 21.51 3.38 -25.46
N LYS A 17 22.61 3.16 -24.73
CA LYS A 17 23.90 2.74 -25.32
C LYS A 17 23.75 1.38 -25.99
N LEU A 18 23.04 0.44 -25.37
CA LEU A 18 22.76 -0.86 -25.97
C LEU A 18 21.97 -0.73 -27.29
N TYR A 19 20.94 0.12 -27.33
CA TYR A 19 20.15 0.33 -28.55
C TYR A 19 20.96 0.95 -29.68
N GLU A 20 21.82 1.92 -29.36
CA GLU A 20 22.75 2.50 -30.33
C GLU A 20 23.74 1.46 -30.86
N GLN A 21 24.37 0.67 -29.99
CA GLN A 21 25.29 -0.42 -30.37
C GLN A 21 24.62 -1.45 -31.28
N ASN A 22 23.33 -1.72 -31.06
CA ASN A 22 22.52 -2.63 -31.88
C ASN A 22 21.90 -1.96 -33.11
N LYS A 23 22.28 -0.71 -33.42
CA LYS A 23 21.83 0.04 -34.61
C LYS A 23 20.31 0.20 -34.69
N VAL A 24 19.63 0.27 -33.54
CA VAL A 24 18.20 0.57 -33.46
C VAL A 24 17.93 1.91 -34.14
N LYS A 25 16.94 1.96 -35.05
CA LYS A 25 16.72 3.10 -35.93
C LYS A 25 15.82 4.19 -35.35
N GLY A 26 15.08 3.88 -34.30
CA GLY A 26 14.19 4.82 -33.65
C GLY A 26 13.73 4.31 -32.30
N LEU A 27 13.51 5.24 -31.38
CA LEU A 27 13.00 4.97 -30.04
C LEU A 27 11.79 5.86 -29.81
N PHE A 28 10.71 5.25 -29.31
CA PHE A 28 9.57 5.96 -28.77
C PHE A 28 9.54 5.71 -27.26
N VAL A 29 9.74 6.76 -26.47
CA VAL A 29 9.82 6.65 -25.01
C VAL A 29 8.70 7.48 -24.38
N GLN A 30 7.88 6.81 -23.57
CA GLN A 30 6.80 7.46 -22.84
C GLN A 30 7.35 7.99 -21.52
N GLY A 31 7.31 9.32 -21.37
CA GLY A 31 7.46 9.99 -20.09
C GLY A 31 6.11 10.12 -19.36
N TYR A 32 6.03 11.05 -18.43
CA TYR A 32 4.76 11.54 -17.91
C TYR A 32 4.04 12.38 -18.97
N ALA A 33 2.72 12.31 -19.01
CA ALA A 33 1.89 13.05 -19.97
C ALA A 33 1.44 14.40 -19.38
N ASP A 34 0.19 14.49 -18.95
CA ASP A 34 -0.49 15.67 -18.44
C ASP A 34 -0.34 15.85 -16.92
N ILE A 35 -0.26 14.76 -16.15
CA ILE A 35 -0.08 14.81 -14.69
C ILE A 35 1.41 14.71 -14.33
N ALA A 36 1.93 15.74 -13.67
CA ALA A 36 3.31 15.74 -13.19
C ALA A 36 3.49 14.77 -12.01
N GLY A 37 4.42 13.82 -12.15
CA GLY A 37 4.87 12.98 -11.05
C GLY A 37 6.13 13.50 -10.34
N ASP A 38 6.71 12.67 -9.48
CA ASP A 38 7.96 12.99 -8.79
C ASP A 38 9.13 13.20 -9.77
N LEU A 39 9.94 14.24 -9.51
CA LEU A 39 11.10 14.63 -10.31
C LEU A 39 10.80 14.72 -11.82
N TYR A 40 9.56 15.04 -12.19
CA TYR A 40 9.05 15.10 -13.57
C TYR A 40 9.97 15.91 -14.50
N GLU A 41 10.38 17.10 -14.08
CA GLU A 41 11.21 18.00 -14.89
C GLU A 41 12.62 17.44 -15.09
N LEU A 42 13.27 16.96 -14.03
CA LEU A 42 14.61 16.36 -14.10
C LEU A 42 14.60 15.10 -14.97
N ARG A 43 13.61 14.24 -14.79
CA ARG A 43 13.50 12.96 -15.52
C ARG A 43 13.39 13.18 -17.02
N GLN A 44 12.53 14.10 -17.45
CA GLN A 44 12.39 14.41 -18.87
C GLN A 44 13.60 15.15 -19.43
N TYR A 45 14.21 16.04 -18.65
CA TYR A 45 15.43 16.73 -19.07
C TYR A 45 16.56 15.74 -19.34
N LEU A 46 16.81 14.80 -18.41
CA LEU A 46 17.82 13.76 -18.58
C LEU A 46 17.48 12.83 -19.75
N LEU A 47 16.21 12.42 -19.87
CA LEU A 47 15.76 11.58 -20.98
C LEU A 47 16.02 12.25 -22.34
N ALA A 48 15.69 13.53 -22.48
CA ALA A 48 15.90 14.29 -23.70
C ALA A 48 17.39 14.40 -24.06
N LYS A 49 18.25 14.63 -23.06
CA LYS A 49 19.71 14.70 -23.25
C LYS A 49 20.29 13.35 -23.69
N ILE A 50 19.89 12.26 -23.05
CA ILE A 50 20.43 10.92 -23.30
C ILE A 50 19.97 10.33 -24.63
N ILE A 51 18.72 10.58 -25.05
CA ILE A 51 18.24 10.14 -26.37
C ILE A 51 18.94 10.93 -27.49
N TRP A 52 19.32 12.18 -27.23
CA TRP A 52 20.06 13.00 -28.19
C TRP A 52 21.53 12.57 -28.32
N ASP A 53 22.19 12.30 -27.18
CA ASP A 53 23.58 11.83 -27.12
C ASP A 53 23.73 10.77 -26.02
N THR A 54 23.96 9.52 -26.43
CA THR A 54 24.13 8.37 -25.53
C THR A 54 25.43 8.43 -24.72
N ASN A 55 26.39 9.29 -25.08
CA ASN A 55 27.62 9.54 -24.33
C ASN A 55 27.48 10.64 -23.28
N THR A 56 26.28 11.21 -23.12
CA THR A 56 25.97 12.23 -22.10
C THR A 56 26.51 11.82 -20.73
N ASP A 57 27.27 12.72 -20.10
CA ASP A 57 27.63 12.62 -18.69
C ASP A 57 26.40 12.94 -17.83
N VAL A 58 25.70 11.88 -17.41
CA VAL A 58 24.46 11.97 -16.66
C VAL A 58 24.65 12.68 -15.32
N GLU A 59 25.79 12.51 -14.65
CA GLU A 59 26.05 13.15 -13.37
C GLU A 59 26.27 14.65 -13.54
N ALA A 60 27.09 15.05 -14.50
CA ALA A 60 27.32 16.46 -14.81
C ALA A 60 26.01 17.17 -15.22
N VAL A 61 25.23 16.56 -16.10
CA VAL A 61 23.94 17.10 -16.55
C VAL A 61 22.92 17.16 -15.40
N THR A 62 22.91 16.16 -14.51
CA THR A 62 22.05 16.19 -13.31
C THR A 62 22.44 17.37 -12.42
N ASN A 63 23.73 17.56 -12.14
CA ASN A 63 24.21 18.64 -11.29
C ASN A 63 23.90 20.02 -11.88
N ASP A 64 24.12 20.21 -13.19
CA ASP A 64 23.76 21.42 -13.91
C ASP A 64 22.26 21.74 -13.78
N PHE A 65 21.40 20.75 -14.05
CA PHE A 65 19.96 20.91 -13.88
C PHE A 65 19.58 21.29 -12.45
N LEU A 66 20.10 20.56 -11.45
CA LEU A 66 19.75 20.80 -10.06
C LEU A 66 20.17 22.21 -9.62
N ASN A 67 21.35 22.67 -10.02
CA ASN A 67 21.83 24.02 -9.72
C ASN A 67 20.95 25.09 -10.36
N GLY A 68 20.60 24.95 -11.65
CA GLY A 68 19.75 25.92 -12.33
C GLY A 68 18.28 25.90 -11.88
N PHE A 69 17.75 24.71 -11.56
CA PHE A 69 16.34 24.52 -11.24
C PHE A 69 16.03 24.70 -9.75
N TYR A 70 16.92 24.28 -8.86
CA TYR A 70 16.71 24.39 -7.40
C TYR A 70 17.59 25.45 -6.73
N GLY A 71 18.48 26.13 -7.46
CA GLY A 71 19.30 27.23 -6.95
C GLY A 71 20.04 26.85 -5.67
N ASN A 72 19.92 27.69 -4.64
CA ASN A 72 20.59 27.47 -3.35
C ASN A 72 20.14 26.19 -2.62
N ALA A 73 18.97 25.64 -2.96
CA ALA A 73 18.48 24.37 -2.40
C ALA A 73 19.08 23.13 -3.10
N SER A 74 19.75 23.30 -4.25
CA SER A 74 20.35 22.22 -5.05
C SER A 74 21.19 21.22 -4.24
N PRO A 75 22.08 21.63 -3.30
CA PRO A 75 22.90 20.69 -2.55
C PRO A 75 22.09 19.70 -1.71
N PHE A 76 20.94 20.11 -1.17
CA PHE A 76 20.06 19.24 -0.39
C PHE A 76 19.23 18.33 -1.28
N VAL A 77 18.75 18.83 -2.41
CA VAL A 77 18.03 18.02 -3.41
C VAL A 77 18.96 16.95 -4.00
N LYS A 78 20.23 17.27 -4.27
CA LYS A 78 21.24 16.30 -4.73
C LYS A 78 21.46 15.21 -3.69
N LYS A 79 21.67 15.58 -2.42
CA LYS A 79 21.82 14.61 -1.32
C LYS A 79 20.60 13.70 -1.18
N TYR A 80 19.39 14.26 -1.31
CA TYR A 80 18.15 13.47 -1.30
C TYR A 80 18.13 12.45 -2.43
N LEU A 81 18.43 12.90 -3.66
CA LEU A 81 18.46 12.04 -4.84
C LEU A 81 19.51 10.93 -4.73
N ASP A 82 20.71 11.26 -4.27
CA ASP A 82 21.80 10.29 -4.10
C ASP A 82 21.46 9.23 -3.07
N LEU A 83 20.90 9.64 -1.93
CA LEU A 83 20.51 8.71 -0.87
C LEU A 83 19.37 7.79 -1.33
N LEU A 84 18.40 8.34 -2.08
CA LEU A 84 17.31 7.56 -2.67
C LEU A 84 17.84 6.49 -3.63
N ILE A 85 18.77 6.88 -4.52
CA ILE A 85 19.43 5.96 -5.47
C ILE A 85 20.24 4.91 -4.72
N GLN A 86 21.03 5.32 -3.73
CA GLN A 86 21.86 4.42 -2.93
C GLN A 86 21.00 3.37 -2.21
N ASN A 87 19.93 3.80 -1.55
CA ASN A 87 19.04 2.91 -0.81
C ASN A 87 18.33 1.91 -1.73
N GLN A 88 17.89 2.35 -2.93
CA GLN A 88 17.29 1.43 -3.89
C GLN A 88 18.31 0.43 -4.45
N LYS A 89 19.50 0.87 -4.85
CA LYS A 89 20.58 -0.02 -5.31
C LYS A 89 20.96 -1.04 -4.23
N LYS A 90 21.11 -0.60 -2.98
CA LYS A 90 21.44 -1.47 -1.84
C LYS A 90 20.38 -2.54 -1.59
N SER A 91 19.10 -2.19 -1.76
CA SER A 91 18.01 -3.13 -1.54
C SER A 91 17.84 -4.17 -2.64
N ASN A 92 18.37 -3.91 -3.84
CA ASN A 92 18.14 -4.69 -5.06
C ASN A 92 16.65 -5.00 -5.33
N ARG A 93 15.76 -4.11 -4.89
CA ARG A 93 14.31 -4.27 -5.05
C ARG A 93 13.95 -4.02 -6.51
N TYR A 94 13.29 -5.00 -7.13
CA TYR A 94 12.68 -4.84 -8.45
C TYR A 94 11.64 -3.71 -8.41
N LEU A 95 11.71 -2.77 -9.35
CA LEU A 95 10.77 -1.66 -9.47
C LEU A 95 9.71 -1.99 -10.53
N ASN A 96 8.44 -2.01 -10.15
CA ASN A 96 7.30 -2.17 -11.05
C ASN A 96 6.51 -0.85 -11.13
N ILE A 97 5.94 -0.54 -12.30
CA ILE A 97 5.10 0.65 -12.55
C ILE A 97 3.78 0.63 -11.76
N TYR A 98 3.41 -0.51 -11.17
CA TYR A 98 2.24 -0.66 -10.30
C TYR A 98 2.59 -0.82 -8.81
N THR A 99 3.85 -0.64 -8.43
CA THR A 99 4.30 -0.83 -7.03
C THR A 99 3.67 0.22 -6.12
N ASN A 100 3.05 -0.22 -5.02
CA ASN A 100 2.60 0.69 -3.97
C ASN A 100 3.78 1.04 -3.01
N PRO A 101 3.88 2.28 -2.48
CA PRO A 101 4.89 2.65 -1.49
C PRO A 101 5.05 1.68 -0.29
N ILE A 102 3.98 1.00 0.11
CA ILE A 102 3.96 -0.01 1.18
C ILE A 102 4.83 -1.21 0.85
N GLU A 103 4.89 -1.63 -0.41
CA GLU A 103 5.72 -2.77 -0.83
C GLU A 103 7.22 -2.51 -0.67
N SER A 104 7.62 -1.23 -0.69
CA SER A 104 9.02 -0.81 -0.57
C SER A 104 9.38 -0.33 0.84
N ARG A 105 8.45 -0.46 1.82
CA ARG A 105 8.61 -0.03 3.22
C ARG A 105 9.74 -0.69 4.01
N ASN A 106 10.30 -1.80 3.50
CA ASN A 106 11.45 -2.49 4.11
C ASN A 106 12.71 -2.35 3.24
N THR A 107 12.71 -1.41 2.29
CA THR A 107 13.78 -1.22 1.30
C THR A 107 14.16 0.26 1.25
N PHE A 108 14.07 0.92 0.09
CA PHE A 108 14.42 2.32 -0.07
C PHE A 108 13.39 3.31 0.47
N LEU A 109 12.22 2.82 0.89
CA LEU A 109 11.20 3.58 1.63
C LEU A 109 11.07 3.08 3.08
N SER A 110 12.17 2.58 3.68
CA SER A 110 12.14 2.26 5.10
C SER A 110 11.84 3.50 5.94
N PRO A 111 11.28 3.34 7.16
CA PRO A 111 11.05 4.49 8.02
C PRO A 111 12.32 5.32 8.27
N GLU A 112 13.47 4.66 8.44
CA GLU A 112 14.76 5.34 8.61
C GLU A 112 15.15 6.13 7.35
N ALA A 113 14.95 5.56 6.17
CA ALA A 113 15.22 6.25 4.91
C ALA A 113 14.27 7.44 4.71
N MET A 114 12.98 7.26 5.02
CA MET A 114 11.97 8.32 4.95
C MET A 114 12.29 9.49 5.89
N ASP A 115 12.74 9.21 7.11
CA ASP A 115 13.17 10.25 8.06
C ASP A 115 14.39 11.04 7.51
N GLN A 116 15.35 10.37 6.87
CA GLN A 116 16.50 11.03 6.24
C GLN A 116 16.09 11.89 5.04
N TYR A 117 15.17 11.40 4.20
CA TYR A 117 14.63 12.16 3.07
C TYR A 117 13.88 13.40 3.56
N ASP A 118 13.04 13.24 4.59
CA ASP A 118 12.29 14.32 5.21
C ASP A 118 13.21 15.45 5.72
N GLN A 119 14.32 15.09 6.39
CA GLN A 119 15.31 16.05 6.88
C GLN A 119 15.96 16.84 5.74
N LEU A 120 16.35 16.15 4.65
CA LEU A 120 16.99 16.79 3.50
C LEU A 120 16.04 17.75 2.78
N ILE A 121 14.79 17.34 2.57
CA ILE A 121 13.78 18.22 1.96
C ILE A 121 13.43 19.39 2.89
N SER A 122 13.37 19.18 4.21
CA SER A 122 13.15 20.27 5.18
C SER A 122 14.26 21.33 5.13
N GLN A 123 15.52 20.90 4.97
CA GLN A 123 16.64 21.82 4.77
C GLN A 123 16.51 22.60 3.46
N ALA A 124 16.09 21.94 2.37
CA ALA A 124 15.83 22.58 1.09
C ALA A 124 14.68 23.62 1.19
N GLU A 125 13.60 23.30 1.91
CA GLU A 125 12.47 24.21 2.16
C GLU A 125 12.91 25.45 2.93
N MET A 126 13.75 25.27 3.96
CA MET A 126 14.24 26.36 4.80
C MET A 126 15.11 27.35 4.01
N ILE A 127 16.02 26.85 3.17
CA ILE A 127 16.88 27.70 2.34
C ILE A 127 16.09 28.43 1.25
N SER A 128 15.07 27.78 0.68
CA SER A 128 14.29 28.36 -0.43
C SER A 128 13.12 29.24 0.01
N LYS A 129 12.90 29.44 1.32
CA LYS A 129 11.71 30.12 1.88
C LYS A 129 11.44 31.51 1.29
N ASP A 130 12.50 32.26 0.97
CA ASP A 130 12.44 33.63 0.46
C ASP A 130 12.54 33.69 -1.08
N GLU A 131 12.56 32.53 -1.75
CA GLU A 131 12.64 32.38 -3.21
C GLU A 131 11.39 31.65 -3.74
N PRO A 132 10.25 32.35 -4.00
CA PRO A 132 8.95 31.72 -4.21
C PRO A 132 8.91 30.66 -5.32
N VAL A 133 9.67 30.88 -6.40
CA VAL A 133 9.76 29.93 -7.53
C VAL A 133 10.47 28.64 -7.09
N ILE A 134 11.55 28.75 -6.33
CA ILE A 134 12.30 27.59 -5.82
C ILE A 134 11.50 26.89 -4.73
N ALA A 135 10.92 27.63 -3.79
CA ALA A 135 10.04 27.08 -2.76
C ALA A 135 8.91 26.23 -3.38
N LYS A 136 8.29 26.72 -4.46
CA LYS A 136 7.27 25.97 -5.20
C LYS A 136 7.82 24.68 -5.82
N ARG A 137 9.06 24.67 -6.32
CA ARG A 137 9.71 23.47 -6.87
C ARG A 137 10.05 22.45 -5.78
N ILE A 138 10.55 22.90 -4.63
CA ILE A 138 10.81 22.02 -3.48
C ILE A 138 9.52 21.44 -2.91
N LEU A 139 8.44 22.22 -2.88
CA LEU A 139 7.15 21.75 -2.41
C LEU A 139 6.63 20.53 -3.21
N LYS A 140 6.93 20.42 -4.52
CA LYS A 140 6.56 19.21 -5.29
C LYS A 140 7.22 17.95 -4.75
N LEU A 141 8.51 18.03 -4.38
CA LEU A 141 9.25 16.91 -3.77
C LEU A 141 8.67 16.54 -2.40
N ARG A 142 8.29 17.56 -1.61
CA ARG A 142 7.59 17.36 -0.33
C ARG A 142 6.29 16.59 -0.51
N LEU A 143 5.45 16.95 -1.48
CA LEU A 143 4.17 16.27 -1.72
C LEU A 143 4.36 14.78 -2.07
N ALA A 144 5.40 14.44 -2.82
CA ALA A 144 5.75 13.05 -3.12
C ALA A 144 6.05 12.25 -1.83
N LEU A 145 6.84 12.82 -0.90
CA LEU A 145 7.13 12.18 0.39
C LEU A 145 5.91 12.11 1.31
N GLU A 146 5.05 13.14 1.32
CA GLU A 146 3.80 13.15 2.08
C GLU A 146 2.89 11.98 1.66
N TYR A 147 2.71 11.74 0.36
CA TYR A 147 1.91 10.62 -0.12
C TYR A 147 2.46 9.27 0.38
N VAL A 148 3.78 9.05 0.27
CA VAL A 148 4.42 7.82 0.78
C VAL A 148 4.16 7.67 2.28
N TYR A 149 4.33 8.75 3.04
CA TYR A 149 4.07 8.77 4.47
C TYR A 149 2.61 8.39 4.78
N PHE A 150 1.64 8.95 4.07
CA PHE A 150 0.22 8.65 4.29
C PHE A 150 -0.14 7.20 3.98
N GLU A 151 0.37 6.65 2.87
CA GLU A 151 0.17 5.24 2.52
C GLU A 151 0.76 4.30 3.58
N GLN A 152 1.98 4.59 4.03
CA GLN A 152 2.64 3.80 5.07
C GLN A 152 1.95 3.95 6.43
N ALA A 153 1.49 5.16 6.80
CA ALA A 153 0.79 5.38 8.06
C ALA A 153 -0.51 4.56 8.13
N LYS A 154 -1.31 4.54 7.04
CA LYS A 154 -2.52 3.70 6.93
C LYS A 154 -2.18 2.21 7.10
N PHE A 155 -1.06 1.77 6.52
CA PHE A 155 -0.59 0.40 6.65
C PHE A 155 -0.14 0.10 8.08
N TYR A 156 0.72 0.92 8.70
CA TYR A 156 1.22 0.65 10.05
C TYR A 156 0.13 0.72 11.13
N GLY A 157 -0.92 1.52 10.92
CA GLY A 157 -2.09 1.51 11.76
C GLY A 157 -1.79 1.94 13.21
N LYS A 158 -1.56 1.01 14.13
CA LYS A 158 -1.18 1.24 15.55
C LYS A 158 0.32 1.05 15.86
N GLU A 159 1.09 0.51 14.93
CA GLU A 159 2.53 0.21 15.07
C GLU A 159 3.41 1.48 15.00
N PRO A 160 4.75 1.42 15.20
CA PRO A 160 5.60 2.58 14.90
C PRO A 160 5.35 3.14 13.49
N HIS A 161 5.48 4.47 13.31
CA HIS A 161 5.11 5.20 12.07
C HIS A 161 3.61 5.12 11.70
N ARG A 162 2.78 4.69 12.65
CA ARG A 162 1.30 4.66 12.65
C ARG A 162 0.59 5.93 12.20
N MET A 163 -0.63 5.68 11.72
CA MET A 163 -1.73 6.64 11.59
C MET A 163 -2.41 6.96 12.93
N TYR A 164 -2.57 5.98 13.83
CA TYR A 164 -3.34 6.13 15.07
C TYR A 164 -2.47 6.35 16.31
N GLN A 165 -2.96 7.09 17.31
CA GLN A 165 -2.41 7.15 18.65
C GLN A 165 -3.45 6.72 19.68
N LYS A 166 -2.97 6.16 20.79
CA LYS A 166 -3.85 5.71 21.87
C LYS A 166 -4.22 6.90 22.75
N ASN A 167 -5.53 7.14 22.91
CA ASN A 167 -6.10 8.15 23.80
C ASN A 167 -6.99 7.45 24.84
N GLY A 168 -6.42 7.15 26.00
CA GLY A 168 -7.08 6.35 27.02
C GLY A 168 -7.42 4.95 26.49
N ASP A 169 -8.71 4.63 26.46
CA ASP A 169 -9.23 3.36 25.92
C ASP A 169 -9.58 3.39 24.43
N SER A 170 -9.45 4.54 23.79
CA SER A 170 -9.77 4.76 22.38
C SER A 170 -8.52 5.01 21.53
N PHE A 171 -8.70 5.03 20.22
CA PHE A 171 -7.67 5.44 19.27
C PHE A 171 -8.16 6.68 18.52
N SER A 172 -7.29 7.66 18.34
CA SER A 172 -7.50 8.78 17.42
C SER A 172 -6.44 8.78 16.34
N VAL A 173 -6.68 9.51 15.26
CA VAL A 173 -5.62 9.88 14.33
C VAL A 173 -4.54 10.67 15.08
N ARG A 174 -3.27 10.49 14.70
CA ARG A 174 -2.17 11.29 15.23
C ARG A 174 -2.36 12.77 14.93
N ASP A 175 -1.91 13.59 15.87
CA ASP A 175 -1.97 15.04 15.76
C ASP A 175 -1.38 15.52 14.43
N ASN A 176 -2.06 16.50 13.82
CA ASN A 176 -1.72 17.13 12.54
C ASN A 176 -1.88 16.29 11.26
N LEU A 177 -2.14 14.98 11.30
CA LEU A 177 -2.27 14.20 10.05
C LEU A 177 -3.49 14.61 9.22
N GLU A 178 -4.62 14.92 9.86
CA GLU A 178 -5.83 15.38 9.15
C GLU A 178 -5.57 16.71 8.43
N ASN A 179 -4.87 17.65 9.09
CA ASN A 179 -4.47 18.93 8.49
C ASN A 179 -3.46 18.73 7.35
N ARG A 180 -2.46 17.85 7.53
CA ARG A 180 -1.47 17.54 6.48
C ARG A 180 -2.14 16.95 5.23
N ILE A 181 -3.13 16.10 5.39
CA ILE A 181 -3.90 15.54 4.27
C ILE A 181 -4.71 16.62 3.55
N GLN A 182 -5.35 17.52 4.29
CA GLN A 182 -6.06 18.65 3.69
C GLN A 182 -5.11 19.57 2.92
N ASP A 183 -3.95 19.88 3.49
CA ASP A 183 -2.91 20.68 2.85
C ASP A 183 -2.33 19.98 1.61
N PHE A 184 -2.07 18.68 1.68
CA PHE A 184 -1.58 17.88 0.56
C PHE A 184 -2.53 17.96 -0.63
N VAL A 185 -3.84 17.77 -0.39
CA VAL A 185 -4.87 17.82 -1.43
C VAL A 185 -4.97 19.22 -2.03
N LYS A 186 -5.01 20.25 -1.18
CA LYS A 186 -5.05 21.65 -1.65
C LYS A 186 -3.85 21.99 -2.52
N LYS A 187 -2.64 21.71 -2.02
CA LYS A 187 -1.40 22.01 -2.74
C LYS A 187 -1.26 21.19 -4.01
N GLY A 188 -1.68 19.92 -4.00
CA GLY A 188 -1.74 19.07 -5.20
C GLY A 188 -2.63 19.69 -6.28
N SER A 189 -3.83 20.14 -5.90
CA SER A 189 -4.74 20.85 -6.81
C SER A 189 -4.14 22.16 -7.34
N ASP A 190 -3.41 22.92 -6.51
CA ASP A 190 -2.70 24.14 -6.93
C ASP A 190 -1.57 23.86 -7.97
N PHE A 191 -1.08 22.61 -8.03
CA PHE A 191 -0.17 22.13 -9.06
C PHE A 191 -0.87 21.56 -10.31
N GLY A 192 -2.21 21.56 -10.35
CA GLY A 192 -2.99 20.98 -11.43
C GLY A 192 -3.10 19.45 -11.38
N ILE A 193 -2.76 18.82 -10.25
CA ILE A 193 -2.95 17.38 -10.07
C ILE A 193 -4.44 17.12 -9.87
N TYR A 194 -5.07 16.42 -10.82
CA TYR A 194 -6.48 16.05 -10.74
C TYR A 194 -6.69 14.55 -10.48
N GLU A 195 -5.63 13.74 -10.51
CA GLU A 195 -5.68 12.29 -10.29
C GLU A 195 -4.38 11.79 -9.62
N LEU A 196 -4.51 10.92 -8.62
CA LEU A 196 -3.41 10.34 -7.83
C LEU A 196 -3.11 8.87 -8.19
N SER A 197 -4.01 8.21 -8.90
CA SER A 197 -3.85 6.84 -9.39
C SER A 197 -4.66 6.64 -10.66
N GLU A 198 -4.09 5.87 -11.61
CA GLU A 198 -4.64 5.48 -12.93
C GLU A 198 -6.13 5.07 -13.01
N ASP A 199 -6.73 4.71 -11.89
CA ASP A 199 -8.16 4.41 -11.80
C ASP A 199 -9.03 5.68 -11.67
N GLY A 200 -8.47 6.88 -11.85
CA GLY A 200 -9.21 8.14 -11.80
C GLY A 200 -9.35 8.76 -10.40
N LEU A 201 -8.58 8.31 -9.40
CA LEU A 201 -8.76 8.78 -8.02
C LEU A 201 -8.34 10.25 -7.88
N SER A 202 -9.29 11.15 -7.72
CA SER A 202 -8.99 12.57 -7.52
C SER A 202 -8.39 12.85 -6.13
N PRO A 203 -7.64 13.95 -5.95
CA PRO A 203 -7.16 14.36 -4.64
C PRO A 203 -8.26 14.49 -3.58
N GLU A 204 -9.44 14.99 -3.94
CA GLU A 204 -10.55 15.14 -3.00
C GLU A 204 -11.18 13.77 -2.63
N GLU A 205 -11.34 12.87 -3.59
CA GLU A 205 -11.78 11.50 -3.29
C GLU A 205 -10.77 10.76 -2.42
N TYR A 206 -9.47 10.96 -2.66
CA TYR A 206 -8.42 10.44 -1.80
C TYR A 206 -8.55 10.97 -0.37
N ARG A 207 -8.81 12.28 -0.19
CA ARG A 207 -9.09 12.89 1.12
C ARG A 207 -10.27 12.23 1.82
N ILE A 208 -11.37 12.03 1.09
CA ILE A 208 -12.59 11.40 1.61
C ILE A 208 -12.32 9.97 2.03
N GLN A 209 -11.62 9.19 1.21
CA GLN A 209 -11.24 7.81 1.53
C GLN A 209 -10.30 7.76 2.74
N TRP A 210 -9.30 8.63 2.80
CA TRP A 210 -8.37 8.70 3.92
C TRP A 210 -9.09 9.03 5.23
N ASN A 211 -10.00 10.01 5.22
CA ASN A 211 -10.82 10.37 6.38
C ASN A 211 -11.81 9.26 6.77
N TYR A 212 -12.30 8.47 5.80
CA TYR A 212 -13.10 7.30 6.09
C TYR A 212 -12.27 6.25 6.85
N ILE A 213 -11.08 5.92 6.34
CA ILE A 213 -10.15 4.98 6.99
C ILE A 213 -9.81 5.46 8.40
N ALA A 214 -9.47 6.74 8.54
CA ALA A 214 -9.17 7.41 9.81
C ALA A 214 -10.23 7.19 10.89
N LYS A 215 -11.50 7.12 10.50
CA LYS A 215 -12.63 6.97 11.45
C LYS A 215 -13.06 5.52 11.67
N ASN A 216 -12.87 4.64 10.69
CA ASN A 216 -13.57 3.35 10.65
C ASN A 216 -12.67 2.11 10.72
N ASN A 217 -11.36 2.24 10.42
CA ASN A 217 -10.50 1.07 10.27
C ASN A 217 -9.83 0.62 11.57
N VAL A 218 -9.69 1.49 12.57
CA VAL A 218 -9.13 1.09 13.86
C VAL A 218 -10.21 0.50 14.76
N THR A 219 -9.92 -0.63 15.39
CA THR A 219 -10.79 -1.26 16.37
C THR A 219 -9.96 -1.84 17.51
N LYS A 220 -10.57 -1.84 18.72
CA LYS A 220 -10.05 -2.54 19.90
C LYS A 220 -10.88 -3.80 20.10
N HIS A 221 -10.23 -4.96 20.23
CA HIS A 221 -10.94 -6.22 20.46
C HIS A 221 -10.11 -7.23 21.24
N LEU A 222 -10.76 -8.31 21.67
CA LEU A 222 -10.17 -9.31 22.58
C LEU A 222 -9.13 -10.21 21.91
N GLY A 223 -9.05 -10.19 20.58
CA GLY A 223 -8.19 -11.07 19.78
C GLY A 223 -6.77 -10.57 19.56
N GLU A 224 -6.47 -9.30 19.89
CA GLU A 224 -5.19 -8.66 19.54
C GLU A 224 -3.94 -9.27 20.22
N THR A 225 -4.16 -9.96 21.34
CA THR A 225 -3.11 -10.63 22.12
C THR A 225 -3.07 -12.14 21.91
N LEU A 226 -4.05 -12.70 21.19
CA LEU A 226 -4.13 -14.13 20.93
C LEU A 226 -3.12 -14.57 19.88
N LYS A 227 -2.81 -15.87 19.88
CA LYS A 227 -1.94 -16.48 18.89
C LYS A 227 -2.77 -17.01 17.72
N TYR A 228 -2.44 -16.51 16.53
CA TYR A 228 -2.99 -16.96 15.27
C TYR A 228 -1.96 -17.85 14.57
N LYS A 229 -2.45 -18.79 13.75
CA LYS A 229 -1.62 -19.64 12.90
C LYS A 229 -2.28 -19.83 11.55
N PHE A 230 -1.51 -19.62 10.49
CA PHE A 230 -1.87 -20.05 9.15
C PHE A 230 -1.69 -21.56 9.02
N GLU A 231 -2.79 -22.30 8.84
CA GLU A 231 -2.73 -23.75 8.54
C GLU A 231 -2.49 -23.99 7.03
N THR A 232 -2.84 -23.00 6.21
CA THR A 232 -2.59 -22.91 4.76
C THR A 232 -1.85 -21.60 4.48
N GLN A 233 -0.89 -21.61 3.57
CA GLN A 233 0.03 -20.49 3.42
C GLN A 233 -0.57 -19.37 2.57
N PRO A 234 -0.66 -18.13 3.08
CA PRO A 234 -1.09 -17.02 2.25
C PRO A 234 -0.04 -16.69 1.18
N SER A 235 -0.50 -16.03 0.11
CA SER A 235 0.34 -15.47 -0.95
C SER A 235 1.39 -14.52 -0.38
N GLN A 236 2.65 -14.67 -0.80
CA GLN A 236 3.74 -13.79 -0.39
C GLN A 236 3.46 -12.30 -0.67
N ASN A 237 2.74 -12.00 -1.75
CA ASN A 237 2.40 -10.63 -2.14
C ASN A 237 1.29 -10.01 -1.28
N PHE A 238 0.48 -10.83 -0.60
CA PHE A 238 -0.67 -10.40 0.20
C PHE A 238 -0.56 -11.00 1.61
N ASN A 239 0.62 -10.88 2.22
CA ASN A 239 0.89 -11.39 3.56
C ASN A 239 1.90 -10.49 4.31
N ALA A 240 1.83 -9.19 4.06
CA ALA A 240 2.85 -8.22 4.46
C ALA A 240 3.08 -8.14 5.99
N LYS A 241 2.03 -8.41 6.79
CA LYS A 241 2.07 -8.41 8.26
C LYS A 241 2.08 -9.81 8.88
N LYS A 242 2.10 -10.87 8.07
CA LYS A 242 1.92 -12.25 8.54
C LYS A 242 0.63 -12.37 9.39
N GLU A 243 0.63 -13.24 10.40
CA GLU A 243 -0.52 -13.46 11.29
C GLU A 243 -0.96 -12.19 12.01
N ARG A 244 -0.05 -11.20 12.21
CA ARG A 244 -0.43 -9.91 12.79
C ARG A 244 -1.43 -9.13 11.95
N GLY A 245 -1.45 -9.34 10.62
CA GLY A 245 -2.45 -8.71 9.76
C GLY A 245 -3.90 -9.20 9.97
N LEU A 246 -4.10 -10.19 10.85
CA LEU A 246 -5.43 -10.68 11.24
C LEU A 246 -5.83 -10.32 12.67
N ASN A 247 -4.91 -9.74 13.45
CA ASN A 247 -5.16 -9.42 14.86
C ASN A 247 -4.46 -8.13 15.33
N ASP A 248 -4.20 -7.19 14.43
CA ASP A 248 -3.56 -5.91 14.77
C ASP A 248 -4.59 -4.81 15.04
N GLY A 249 -5.88 -5.11 15.04
CA GLY A 249 -7.00 -4.21 15.18
C GLY A 249 -7.14 -3.17 14.06
N ILE A 250 -6.59 -3.42 12.88
CA ILE A 250 -6.73 -2.56 11.70
C ILE A 250 -7.48 -3.30 10.58
N LYS A 251 -8.70 -2.88 10.31
CA LYS A 251 -9.54 -3.44 9.24
C LYS A 251 -9.02 -3.07 7.85
N GLY A 252 -9.40 -3.90 6.87
CA GLY A 252 -9.17 -3.65 5.45
C GLY A 252 -10.00 -2.47 4.92
N TYR A 253 -9.63 -1.97 3.74
CA TYR A 253 -10.47 -1.04 2.97
C TYR A 253 -10.46 -1.46 1.48
N LYS A 254 -10.77 -0.54 0.56
CA LYS A 254 -10.88 -0.83 -0.88
C LYS A 254 -9.54 -1.08 -1.57
N ASP A 255 -8.44 -0.54 -1.04
CA ASP A 255 -7.11 -0.82 -1.58
C ASP A 255 -6.67 -2.24 -1.16
N ILE A 256 -6.46 -3.10 -2.15
CA ILE A 256 -5.97 -4.48 -2.01
C ILE A 256 -4.64 -4.57 -1.24
N ASN A 257 -3.83 -3.51 -1.28
CA ASN A 257 -2.51 -3.48 -0.64
C ASN A 257 -2.56 -3.12 0.85
N LEU A 258 -3.74 -2.69 1.36
CA LEU A 258 -3.92 -2.21 2.73
C LEU A 258 -4.66 -3.22 3.61
N ASN A 259 -3.93 -3.84 4.54
CA ASN A 259 -4.48 -4.63 5.64
C ASN A 259 -5.33 -5.84 5.21
N TRP A 260 -4.96 -6.46 4.08
CA TRP A 260 -5.55 -7.71 3.60
C TRP A 260 -4.52 -8.84 3.61
N THR A 261 -4.97 -10.04 3.98
CA THR A 261 -4.22 -11.29 3.81
C THR A 261 -4.91 -12.15 2.75
N GLY A 262 -4.17 -12.66 1.76
CA GLY A 262 -4.74 -13.32 0.58
C GLY A 262 -4.23 -14.72 0.28
N TRP A 263 -5.10 -15.61 -0.21
CA TRP A 263 -4.79 -16.99 -0.62
C TRP A 263 -5.22 -17.23 -2.07
N TYR A 264 -4.41 -17.97 -2.84
CA TYR A 264 -4.73 -18.38 -4.21
C TYR A 264 -5.00 -19.88 -4.26
N ASP A 265 -6.12 -20.28 -4.86
CA ASP A 265 -6.39 -21.69 -5.25
C ASP A 265 -6.33 -22.73 -4.11
N GLU A 266 -6.44 -22.26 -2.88
CA GLU A 266 -6.54 -23.09 -1.68
C GLU A 266 -7.52 -22.47 -0.69
N ASN A 267 -7.95 -23.25 0.29
CA ASN A 267 -8.75 -22.72 1.39
C ASN A 267 -7.90 -21.75 2.21
N ALA A 268 -8.47 -20.63 2.65
CA ALA A 268 -7.86 -19.88 3.74
C ALA A 268 -8.22 -20.56 5.06
N GLU A 269 -7.25 -21.17 5.72
CA GLU A 269 -7.40 -21.88 6.99
C GLU A 269 -6.55 -21.22 8.08
N ILE A 270 -7.24 -20.68 9.09
CA ILE A 270 -6.61 -19.95 10.19
C ILE A 270 -7.07 -20.58 11.50
N SER A 271 -6.12 -20.91 12.38
CA SER A 271 -6.38 -21.35 13.75
C SER A 271 -6.06 -20.24 14.74
N ILE A 272 -6.90 -20.10 15.77
CA ILE A 272 -6.76 -19.15 16.87
C ILE A 272 -6.69 -19.95 18.16
N ASP A 273 -5.62 -19.79 18.94
CA ASP A 273 -5.55 -20.32 20.30
C ASP A 273 -6.32 -19.38 21.23
N CYS A 274 -7.40 -19.88 21.86
CA CYS A 274 -8.34 -19.02 22.58
C CYS A 274 -7.87 -18.63 23.98
N ASN A 275 -6.92 -19.36 24.57
CA ASN A 275 -6.33 -19.07 25.90
C ASN A 275 -7.36 -18.70 26.99
N ASN A 276 -8.52 -19.36 26.99
CA ASN A 276 -9.65 -19.09 27.91
C ASN A 276 -10.23 -17.65 27.85
N ILE A 277 -9.97 -16.88 26.80
CA ILE A 277 -10.60 -15.56 26.62
C ILE A 277 -12.11 -15.71 26.43
N ASP A 278 -12.88 -14.90 27.15
CA ASP A 278 -14.34 -14.81 27.02
C ASP A 278 -14.75 -13.95 25.83
N PHE A 279 -15.18 -14.60 24.77
CA PHE A 279 -15.83 -13.93 23.65
C PHE A 279 -17.01 -14.77 23.15
N ASN A 280 -18.06 -14.09 22.69
CA ASN A 280 -19.25 -14.71 22.13
C ASN A 280 -19.56 -14.26 20.69
N SER A 281 -18.71 -13.38 20.15
CA SER A 281 -18.82 -12.83 18.81
C SER A 281 -17.48 -12.85 18.09
N LEU A 282 -17.48 -13.37 16.86
CA LEU A 282 -16.36 -13.38 15.92
C LEU A 282 -16.80 -12.73 14.61
N GLN A 283 -16.03 -11.77 14.11
CA GLN A 283 -16.35 -11.00 12.90
C GLN A 283 -15.09 -10.77 12.08
N PHE A 284 -15.25 -10.70 10.76
CA PHE A 284 -14.18 -10.35 9.82
C PHE A 284 -14.80 -9.88 8.51
N GLN A 285 -13.98 -9.34 7.61
CA GLN A 285 -14.37 -8.89 6.29
C GLN A 285 -13.64 -9.68 5.21
N CYS A 286 -14.29 -9.81 4.05
CA CYS A 286 -13.63 -10.27 2.84
C CYS A 286 -13.79 -9.23 1.74
N LEU A 287 -12.71 -9.03 0.98
CA LEU A 287 -12.71 -8.16 -0.19
C LEU A 287 -13.35 -8.88 -1.39
N GLU A 288 -14.13 -8.15 -2.18
CA GLU A 288 -14.54 -8.53 -3.52
C GLU A 288 -13.98 -7.50 -4.49
N ASP A 289 -13.05 -7.93 -5.33
CA ASP A 289 -12.52 -7.15 -6.44
C ASP A 289 -12.25 -8.07 -7.61
N GLN A 290 -13.30 -8.25 -8.43
CA GLN A 290 -13.25 -9.20 -9.53
C GLN A 290 -12.27 -8.75 -10.63
N ARG A 291 -11.91 -7.45 -10.70
CA ARG A 291 -10.88 -6.95 -11.65
C ARG A 291 -9.52 -7.56 -11.34
N HIS A 292 -9.26 -7.78 -10.06
CA HIS A 292 -8.04 -8.40 -9.53
C HIS A 292 -8.21 -9.88 -9.18
N TRP A 293 -9.25 -10.56 -9.70
CA TRP A 293 -9.57 -11.97 -9.44
C TRP A 293 -9.85 -12.31 -7.97
N ILE A 294 -10.25 -11.33 -7.17
CA ILE A 294 -10.61 -11.54 -5.76
C ILE A 294 -12.11 -11.74 -5.65
N PHE A 295 -12.50 -12.88 -5.07
CA PHE A 295 -13.91 -13.26 -4.92
C PHE A 295 -14.23 -13.54 -3.45
N LEU A 296 -15.50 -13.38 -3.11
CA LEU A 296 -16.00 -13.76 -1.80
C LEU A 296 -16.01 -15.29 -1.65
N PRO A 297 -15.85 -15.82 -0.43
CA PRO A 297 -15.84 -17.26 -0.21
C PRO A 297 -17.18 -17.89 -0.61
N LYS A 298 -17.10 -19.00 -1.33
CA LYS A 298 -18.24 -19.86 -1.67
C LYS A 298 -18.86 -20.46 -0.41
N LYS A 299 -18.01 -20.79 0.55
CA LYS A 299 -18.40 -21.41 1.81
C LYS A 299 -17.46 -21.00 2.94
N ILE A 300 -18.02 -20.76 4.11
CA ILE A 300 -17.30 -20.47 5.35
C ILE A 300 -17.65 -21.54 6.36
N ILE A 301 -16.64 -22.13 7.00
CA ILE A 301 -16.81 -23.10 8.08
C ILE A 301 -16.07 -22.58 9.30
N LEU A 302 -16.76 -22.54 10.42
CA LEU A 302 -16.19 -22.28 11.74
C LEU A 302 -16.16 -23.59 12.50
N LYS A 303 -14.98 -23.99 12.98
CA LYS A 303 -14.78 -25.19 13.81
C LYS A 303 -14.21 -24.81 15.17
N GLY A 304 -14.58 -25.58 16.18
CA GLY A 304 -14.04 -25.49 17.53
C GLY A 304 -13.31 -26.76 17.90
N PHE A 305 -12.18 -26.64 18.59
CA PHE A 305 -11.43 -27.77 19.11
C PHE A 305 -11.75 -27.96 20.59
N ARG A 306 -12.27 -29.14 20.94
CA ARG A 306 -12.56 -29.54 22.33
C ARG A 306 -12.42 -31.06 22.43
N ASN A 307 -11.93 -31.56 23.57
CA ASN A 307 -11.79 -33.00 23.82
C ASN A 307 -11.02 -33.73 22.70
N GLN A 308 -9.91 -33.12 22.24
CA GLN A 308 -9.04 -33.64 21.18
C GLN A 308 -9.70 -33.80 19.80
N LYS A 309 -10.86 -33.19 19.56
CA LYS A 309 -11.59 -33.27 18.28
C LYS A 309 -12.03 -31.90 17.80
N TRP A 310 -12.08 -31.75 16.48
CA TRP A 310 -12.69 -30.59 15.84
C TRP A 310 -14.17 -30.84 15.58
N GLU A 311 -15.03 -29.99 16.12
CA GLU A 311 -16.47 -29.96 15.83
C GLU A 311 -16.84 -28.73 15.01
N VAL A 312 -17.84 -28.86 14.13
CA VAL A 312 -18.35 -27.74 13.33
C VAL A 312 -19.26 -26.90 14.20
N ILE A 313 -18.91 -25.63 14.40
CA ILE A 313 -19.71 -24.65 15.13
C ILE A 313 -20.76 -24.05 14.19
N LYS A 314 -20.33 -23.60 13.01
CA LYS A 314 -21.20 -22.95 12.03
C LYS A 314 -20.72 -23.19 10.61
N GLU A 315 -21.67 -23.24 9.70
CA GLU A 315 -21.43 -23.27 8.26
C GLU A 315 -22.30 -22.21 7.59
N GLN A 316 -21.70 -21.44 6.67
CA GLN A 316 -22.41 -20.51 5.79
C GLN A 316 -22.03 -20.82 4.35
N LYS A 317 -23.03 -21.02 3.49
CA LYS A 317 -22.84 -21.16 2.04
C LYS A 317 -23.34 -19.90 1.35
N LYS A 318 -22.59 -19.44 0.35
CA LYS A 318 -23.00 -18.33 -0.50
C LYS A 318 -23.58 -18.88 -1.81
N LYS A 319 -24.48 -18.10 -2.42
CA LYS A 319 -24.90 -18.30 -3.81
C LYS A 319 -23.70 -18.04 -4.74
N GLN A 320 -23.77 -18.61 -5.93
CA GLN A 320 -22.78 -18.43 -6.98
C GLN A 320 -22.54 -16.93 -7.23
N SER A 321 -21.26 -16.56 -7.37
CA SER A 321 -20.88 -15.18 -7.67
C SER A 321 -21.49 -14.72 -8.99
N THR A 322 -21.95 -13.48 -9.05
CA THR A 322 -22.37 -12.80 -10.28
C THR A 322 -21.31 -11.80 -10.71
N GLU A 323 -21.34 -11.37 -11.97
CA GLU A 323 -20.44 -10.31 -12.42
C GLU A 323 -20.62 -9.04 -11.60
N ASN A 324 -19.50 -8.49 -11.12
CA ASN A 324 -19.46 -7.26 -10.36
C ASN A 324 -18.24 -6.44 -10.80
N GLN A 325 -18.47 -5.17 -11.13
CA GLN A 325 -17.44 -4.27 -11.62
C GLN A 325 -16.92 -3.33 -10.54
N THR A 326 -17.53 -3.32 -9.35
CA THR A 326 -17.15 -2.47 -8.23
C THR A 326 -16.43 -3.27 -7.14
N THR A 327 -15.52 -2.59 -6.44
CA THR A 327 -14.86 -3.14 -5.26
C THR A 327 -15.79 -3.08 -4.06
N ASN A 328 -16.03 -4.22 -3.41
CA ASN A 328 -16.93 -4.33 -2.27
C ASN A 328 -16.25 -5.01 -1.10
N ILE A 329 -16.69 -4.69 0.10
CA ILE A 329 -16.23 -5.32 1.33
C ILE A 329 -17.42 -5.99 1.97
N LYS A 330 -17.33 -7.31 2.18
CA LYS A 330 -18.40 -8.09 2.81
C LYS A 330 -18.01 -8.47 4.22
N GLU A 331 -18.76 -7.97 5.18
CA GLU A 331 -18.63 -8.34 6.58
C GLU A 331 -19.38 -9.64 6.89
N TYR A 332 -18.73 -10.53 7.63
CA TYR A 332 -19.28 -11.78 8.16
C TYR A 332 -19.30 -11.71 9.69
N LYS A 333 -20.46 -12.04 10.28
CA LYS A 333 -20.68 -11.98 11.73
C LYS A 333 -21.19 -13.31 12.27
N PHE A 334 -20.52 -13.81 13.30
CA PHE A 334 -20.90 -14.98 14.07
C PHE A 334 -21.16 -14.52 15.50
N LEU A 335 -22.43 -14.35 15.86
CA LEU A 335 -22.86 -13.75 17.13
C LEU A 335 -23.51 -14.80 18.03
N ASN A 336 -23.48 -14.56 19.35
CA ASN A 336 -24.14 -15.37 20.37
C ASN A 336 -23.70 -16.85 20.34
N ILE A 337 -22.41 -17.09 20.09
CA ILE A 337 -21.80 -18.42 20.10
C ILE A 337 -21.00 -18.56 21.39
N ASN A 338 -21.19 -19.65 22.12
CA ASN A 338 -20.37 -19.95 23.29
C ASN A 338 -18.98 -20.45 22.85
N PHE A 339 -18.04 -19.54 22.58
CA PHE A 339 -16.68 -19.92 22.16
C PHE A 339 -15.80 -20.42 23.31
N HIS A 340 -16.16 -20.09 24.54
CA HIS A 340 -15.43 -20.44 25.75
C HIS A 340 -15.21 -21.93 25.98
N VAL A 341 -16.05 -22.78 25.39
CA VAL A 341 -15.91 -24.24 25.51
C VAL A 341 -14.80 -24.81 24.63
N PHE A 342 -14.19 -24.01 23.77
CA PHE A 342 -13.18 -24.45 22.80
C PHE A 342 -11.79 -23.95 23.18
N ASP A 343 -10.81 -24.85 23.11
CA ASP A 343 -9.39 -24.51 23.30
C ASP A 343 -8.87 -23.69 22.11
N LYS A 344 -9.39 -24.00 20.91
CA LYS A 344 -9.02 -23.35 19.65
C LYS A 344 -10.23 -23.16 18.75
N ILE A 345 -10.18 -22.11 17.94
CA ILE A 345 -11.13 -21.89 16.85
C ILE A 345 -10.39 -21.99 15.52
N LYS A 346 -11.03 -22.59 14.51
CA LYS A 346 -10.53 -22.62 13.14
C LYS A 346 -11.55 -22.01 12.19
N ILE A 347 -11.11 -21.04 11.41
CA ILE A 347 -11.86 -20.40 10.34
C ILE A 347 -11.37 -20.99 9.01
N ILE A 348 -12.30 -21.48 8.20
CA ILE A 348 -12.02 -22.07 6.89
C ILE A 348 -12.87 -21.31 5.85
N LEU A 349 -12.21 -20.55 4.98
CA LEU A 349 -12.82 -19.92 3.82
C LEU A 349 -12.52 -20.76 2.58
N ILE A 350 -13.57 -21.20 1.90
CA ILE A 350 -13.47 -22.05 0.71
C ILE A 350 -13.70 -21.18 -0.52
N PRO A 351 -12.74 -21.12 -1.48
CA PRO A 351 -12.86 -20.31 -2.68
C PRO A 351 -13.84 -20.93 -3.68
N GLU A 352 -14.12 -20.19 -4.74
CA GLU A 352 -14.60 -20.82 -5.98
C GLU A 352 -13.49 -21.73 -6.54
N GLN A 353 -13.84 -22.92 -7.02
CA GLN A 353 -12.85 -23.88 -7.56
C GLN A 353 -12.28 -23.44 -8.92
N LYS A 354 -13.02 -22.58 -9.64
CA LYS A 354 -12.62 -22.06 -10.94
C LYS A 354 -13.06 -20.60 -11.02
N LEU A 355 -12.29 -19.79 -11.75
CA LEU A 355 -12.72 -18.45 -12.15
C LEU A 355 -14.04 -18.54 -12.93
N PRO A 356 -15.00 -17.64 -12.66
CA PRO A 356 -16.18 -17.50 -13.50
C PRO A 356 -15.80 -17.20 -14.95
N VAL A 357 -16.66 -17.61 -15.89
CA VAL A 357 -16.40 -17.49 -17.34
C VAL A 357 -16.04 -16.06 -17.76
N TRP A 358 -16.70 -15.05 -17.19
CA TRP A 358 -16.45 -13.63 -17.49
C TRP A 358 -15.12 -13.09 -16.93
N ARG A 359 -14.44 -13.83 -16.05
CA ARG A 359 -13.10 -13.48 -15.51
C ARG A 359 -12.01 -14.50 -15.82
N GLU A 360 -12.34 -15.55 -16.56
CA GLU A 360 -11.40 -16.61 -16.91
C GLU A 360 -10.24 -16.04 -17.72
N ARG A 361 -9.02 -16.22 -17.24
CA ARG A 361 -7.79 -15.90 -17.96
C ARG A 361 -6.76 -17.00 -17.74
N LYS A 362 -5.97 -17.28 -18.78
CA LYS A 362 -4.87 -18.24 -18.71
C LYS A 362 -3.93 -17.88 -17.55
N ASN A 363 -3.61 -18.86 -16.71
CA ASN A 363 -2.73 -18.74 -15.53
C ASN A 363 -3.25 -17.84 -14.38
N LYS A 364 -4.52 -17.45 -14.39
CA LYS A 364 -5.15 -16.74 -13.25
C LYS A 364 -6.01 -17.70 -12.45
N LYS A 365 -6.04 -17.49 -11.14
CA LYS A 365 -6.76 -18.31 -10.16
C LYS A 365 -7.59 -17.41 -9.25
N PRO A 366 -8.73 -17.87 -8.72
CA PRO A 366 -9.50 -17.09 -7.76
C PRO A 366 -8.68 -16.88 -6.49
N MET A 367 -8.76 -15.66 -5.97
CA MET A 367 -8.15 -15.28 -4.70
C MET A 367 -9.24 -15.06 -3.64
N LEU A 368 -8.96 -15.50 -2.42
CA LEU A 368 -9.66 -15.07 -1.21
C LEU A 368 -8.83 -14.04 -0.48
N MET A 369 -9.46 -13.01 0.06
CA MET A 369 -8.83 -12.10 1.00
C MET A 369 -9.64 -11.94 2.27
N LEU A 370 -8.94 -11.89 3.38
CA LEU A 370 -9.46 -11.74 4.74
C LEU A 370 -8.67 -10.62 5.42
N ASP A 371 -9.36 -9.76 6.16
CA ASP A 371 -8.75 -8.75 7.00
C ASP A 371 -8.76 -9.18 8.49
N GLU A 372 -8.79 -8.20 9.38
CA GLU A 372 -8.86 -8.32 10.82
C GLU A 372 -9.97 -9.25 11.35
N ILE A 373 -9.59 -10.19 12.22
CA ILE A 373 -10.52 -11.06 12.95
C ILE A 373 -10.85 -10.44 14.31
N VAL A 374 -12.01 -9.80 14.36
CA VAL A 374 -12.51 -9.06 15.51
C VAL A 374 -13.27 -10.00 16.46
N LEU A 375 -12.80 -10.10 17.71
CA LEU A 375 -13.38 -10.92 18.78
C LEU A 375 -13.95 -10.03 19.88
N THR A 376 -15.24 -10.14 20.18
CA THR A 376 -15.90 -9.28 21.18
C THR A 376 -16.80 -10.10 22.10
N GLN A 377 -16.96 -9.62 23.32
CA GLN A 377 -18.05 -10.01 24.20
C GLN A 377 -19.20 -9.03 24.03
N LYS A 378 -20.38 -9.52 23.63
CA LYS A 378 -21.58 -8.72 23.40
C LYS A 378 -22.74 -9.14 24.27
#